data_AF-R8W287-F1
#
_entry.id   AF-R8W287-F1
#
_cell.length_a   1.000
_cell.length_b   1.000
_cell.length_c   1.000
_cell.angle_alpha   90.00
_cell.angle_beta   90.00
_cell.angle_gamma   90.00
#
_symmetry.space_group_name_H-M   'P 1'
#
loop_
_entity.id
_entity.type
_entity.pdbx_description
1 polymer ?
#
loop_
_entity_poly.entity_id
_entity_poly.type
_entity_poly.pdbx_seq_one_letter_code
_entity_poly.pdbx_strand_id
1 'polypeptide(L)'
;MMNEFNPDGKDIRFIDSHYRDLFRIPDGGTIQVHYSDDSVVIKPCKFIDEYHTQIGNNVFHICQFAELLERNGSYCQAEPEIMGDEAAWQVGRDQYLAIQTCEDGYDYTLFDKEFHEIDGGQLDNPELSMLEARAEILAGFGLQMRELRVQVYEEVMEKAEAVEAVNASLLDLAKQIDQFSDEYDHYEYADRVDDKKSNIVEIYHDLTNGNTAPYRDFLEQVIEDSDEISVVQAATQLKNELDKAVSRPKESVIDQLKQISGQTVPSKMSHSFKEPER
;
A
#
# COMPACT_ATOMS: atom_id res chain seq x y z
N MET A 1 -21.12 4.93 -14.61
CA MET A 1 -21.51 4.31 -15.91
C MET A 1 -22.46 3.15 -15.64
N MET A 2 -23.59 3.07 -16.35
CA MET A 2 -24.50 1.92 -16.23
C MET A 2 -23.87 0.69 -16.88
N ASN A 3 -23.88 -0.42 -16.15
CA ASN A 3 -23.43 -1.73 -16.61
C ASN A 3 -24.34 -2.22 -17.76
N GLU A 4 -23.75 -2.73 -18.85
CA GLU A 4 -24.48 -3.21 -20.03
C GLU A 4 -25.46 -4.35 -19.71
N PHE A 5 -25.15 -5.15 -18.69
CA PHE A 5 -26.00 -6.24 -18.22
C PHE A 5 -27.10 -5.78 -17.25
N ASN A 6 -27.07 -4.51 -16.85
CA ASN A 6 -28.00 -3.93 -15.88
C ASN A 6 -28.57 -2.58 -16.34
N PRO A 7 -29.27 -2.54 -17.50
CA PRO A 7 -29.83 -1.29 -18.02
C PRO A 7 -30.91 -0.67 -17.11
N ASP A 8 -31.55 -1.51 -16.28
CA ASP A 8 -32.62 -1.10 -15.37
C ASP A 8 -32.12 -0.66 -13.99
N GLY A 9 -30.80 -0.76 -13.71
CA GLY A 9 -30.23 -0.39 -12.41
C GLY A 9 -30.72 -1.26 -11.25
N LYS A 10 -30.87 -2.58 -11.48
CA LYS A 10 -31.27 -3.54 -10.46
C LYS A 10 -30.17 -3.75 -9.41
N ASP A 11 -30.59 -3.96 -8.17
CA ASP A 11 -29.71 -4.38 -7.09
C ASP A 11 -29.27 -5.84 -7.22
N ILE A 12 -28.07 -6.13 -6.72
CA ILE A 12 -27.55 -7.49 -6.58
C ILE A 12 -28.15 -8.11 -5.31
N ARG A 13 -28.75 -9.28 -5.46
CA ARG A 13 -29.40 -10.02 -4.37
C ARG A 13 -28.46 -11.07 -3.78
N PHE A 14 -28.35 -11.09 -2.45
CA PHE A 14 -27.66 -12.13 -1.69
C PHE A 14 -28.67 -12.96 -0.90
N ILE A 15 -28.50 -14.28 -0.92
CA ILE A 15 -29.40 -15.26 -0.31
C ILE A 15 -28.63 -16.27 0.55
N ASP A 16 -29.35 -17.02 1.38
CA ASP A 16 -28.84 -18.25 2.00
C ASP A 16 -29.05 -19.49 1.12
N SER A 17 -28.56 -20.65 1.55
CA SER A 17 -28.71 -21.94 0.84
C SER A 17 -30.17 -22.40 0.71
N HIS A 18 -31.07 -21.83 1.51
CA HIS A 18 -32.50 -22.12 1.51
C HIS A 18 -33.30 -21.13 0.65
N TYR A 19 -32.60 -20.32 -0.16
CA TYR A 19 -33.20 -19.36 -1.07
C TYR A 19 -33.90 -18.18 -0.38
N ARG A 20 -33.58 -17.90 0.89
CA ARG A 20 -34.11 -16.75 1.61
C ARG A 20 -33.25 -15.52 1.35
N ASP A 21 -33.88 -14.39 1.03
CA ASP A 21 -33.21 -13.10 0.85
C ASP A 21 -32.54 -12.68 2.17
N LEU A 22 -31.23 -12.38 2.10
CA LEU A 22 -30.45 -11.86 3.23
C LEU A 22 -30.35 -10.34 3.16
N PHE A 23 -29.80 -9.82 2.06
CA PHE A 23 -29.64 -8.40 1.80
C PHE A 23 -29.45 -8.14 0.30
N ARG A 24 -29.44 -6.86 -0.06
CA ARG A 24 -29.22 -6.37 -1.42
C ARG A 24 -28.20 -5.24 -1.40
N ILE A 25 -27.46 -5.09 -2.48
CA ILE A 25 -26.53 -3.98 -2.69
C ILE A 25 -26.72 -3.40 -4.09
N PRO A 26 -26.44 -2.10 -4.31
CA PRO A 26 -26.43 -1.53 -5.66
C PRO A 26 -25.38 -2.22 -6.54
N ASP A 27 -25.57 -2.16 -7.86
CA ASP A 27 -24.58 -2.65 -8.83
C ASP A 27 -23.28 -1.84 -8.74
N GLY A 28 -22.14 -2.53 -8.70
CA GLY A 28 -20.84 -1.94 -8.38
C GLY A 28 -20.55 -1.82 -6.88
N GLY A 29 -21.51 -2.13 -6.02
CA GLY A 29 -21.32 -2.18 -4.57
C GLY A 29 -20.38 -3.28 -4.12
N THR A 30 -20.06 -3.29 -2.83
CA THR A 30 -19.11 -4.22 -2.22
C THR A 30 -19.73 -5.02 -1.08
N ILE A 31 -19.22 -6.23 -0.86
CA ILE A 31 -19.55 -7.06 0.30
C ILE A 31 -18.31 -7.31 1.15
N GLN A 32 -18.49 -7.49 2.45
CA GLN A 32 -17.50 -8.07 3.33
C GLN A 32 -17.75 -9.56 3.48
N VAL A 33 -16.78 -10.39 3.10
CA VAL A 33 -16.78 -11.83 3.35
C VAL A 33 -15.96 -12.11 4.60
N HIS A 34 -16.61 -12.71 5.59
CA HIS A 34 -16.03 -13.16 6.85
C HIS A 34 -15.76 -14.66 6.74
N TYR A 35 -14.49 -15.04 6.69
CA TYR A 35 -14.08 -16.44 6.59
C TYR A 35 -13.95 -17.09 7.96
N SER A 36 -13.85 -18.43 7.98
CA SER A 36 -13.71 -19.21 9.21
C SER A 36 -12.38 -19.02 9.95
N ASP A 37 -11.39 -18.43 9.29
CA ASP A 37 -10.06 -18.11 9.85
C ASP A 37 -9.99 -16.68 10.42
N ASP A 38 -11.15 -16.08 10.69
CA ASP A 38 -11.33 -14.69 11.14
C ASP A 38 -10.84 -13.64 10.12
N SER A 39 -10.40 -14.05 8.93
CA SER A 39 -10.02 -13.10 7.89
C SER A 39 -11.27 -12.45 7.27
N VAL A 40 -11.18 -11.14 7.05
CA VAL A 40 -12.21 -10.35 6.39
C VAL A 40 -11.67 -9.85 5.06
N VAL A 41 -12.42 -10.09 3.98
CA VAL A 41 -12.08 -9.61 2.64
C VAL A 41 -13.27 -8.88 2.06
N ILE A 42 -13.04 -7.67 1.59
CA ILE A 42 -14.01 -6.90 0.83
C ILE A 42 -13.92 -7.34 -0.63
N LYS A 43 -15.08 -7.69 -1.21
CA LYS A 43 -15.17 -8.09 -2.61
C LYS A 43 -16.11 -7.14 -3.38
N PRO A 44 -15.64 -6.54 -4.47
CA PRO A 44 -16.50 -5.78 -5.37
C PRO A 44 -17.44 -6.70 -6.13
N CYS A 45 -18.67 -6.24 -6.32
CA CYS A 45 -19.73 -7.02 -6.92
C CYS A 45 -20.29 -6.31 -8.15
N LYS A 46 -20.54 -7.07 -9.21
CA LYS A 46 -21.14 -6.57 -10.45
C LYS A 46 -22.32 -7.44 -10.84
N PHE A 47 -23.44 -6.79 -11.14
CA PHE A 47 -24.66 -7.44 -11.60
C PHE A 47 -24.44 -8.08 -12.98
N ILE A 48 -25.02 -9.27 -13.19
CA ILE A 48 -25.08 -9.91 -14.51
C ILE A 48 -26.53 -10.21 -14.85
N ASP A 49 -27.22 -10.96 -14.00
CA ASP A 49 -28.66 -11.21 -14.10
C ASP A 49 -29.26 -11.52 -12.71
N GLU A 50 -30.52 -11.96 -12.66
CA GLU A 50 -31.22 -12.25 -11.39
C GLU A 50 -30.65 -13.44 -10.59
N TYR A 51 -29.81 -14.25 -11.22
CA TYR A 51 -29.24 -15.48 -10.67
C TYR A 51 -27.72 -15.50 -10.70
N HIS A 52 -27.08 -14.67 -11.51
CA HIS A 52 -25.63 -14.57 -11.65
C HIS A 52 -25.11 -13.21 -11.22
N THR A 53 -24.02 -13.24 -10.45
CA THR A 53 -23.29 -12.05 -10.02
C THR A 53 -21.81 -12.30 -10.13
N GLN A 54 -21.05 -11.28 -10.52
CA GLN A 54 -19.60 -11.31 -10.43
C GLN A 54 -19.20 -10.80 -9.04
N ILE A 55 -18.43 -11.59 -8.31
CA ILE A 55 -17.91 -11.27 -6.97
C ILE A 55 -16.39 -11.36 -7.04
N GLY A 56 -15.71 -10.21 -6.95
CA GLY A 56 -14.30 -10.06 -7.33
C GLY A 56 -14.09 -10.48 -8.79
N ASN A 57 -13.17 -11.41 -9.02
CA ASN A 57 -12.85 -11.89 -10.38
C ASN A 57 -13.66 -13.11 -10.82
N ASN A 58 -14.60 -13.60 -10.00
CA ASN A 58 -15.33 -14.84 -10.28
C ASN A 58 -16.82 -14.56 -10.47
N VAL A 59 -17.43 -15.26 -11.42
CA VAL A 59 -18.89 -15.26 -11.61
C VAL A 59 -19.49 -16.43 -10.85
N PHE A 60 -20.53 -16.17 -10.10
CA PHE A 60 -21.25 -17.17 -9.33
C PHE A 60 -22.73 -17.15 -9.64
N HIS A 61 -23.33 -18.34 -9.63
CA HIS A 61 -24.76 -18.45 -9.37
C HIS A 61 -25.03 -18.14 -7.88
N ILE A 62 -26.09 -17.39 -7.56
CA ILE A 62 -26.37 -16.94 -6.19
C ILE A 62 -26.47 -18.09 -5.18
N CYS A 63 -27.08 -19.23 -5.55
CA CYS A 63 -27.14 -20.41 -4.68
C CYS A 63 -25.77 -21.06 -4.48
N GLN A 64 -24.95 -21.11 -5.53
CA GLN A 64 -23.61 -21.70 -5.45
C GLN A 64 -22.73 -20.89 -4.49
N PHE A 65 -22.84 -19.56 -4.53
CA PHE A 65 -22.11 -18.70 -3.61
C PHE A 65 -22.60 -18.88 -2.16
N ALA A 66 -23.91 -18.95 -1.93
CA ALA A 66 -24.48 -19.19 -0.61
C ALA A 66 -24.04 -20.54 -0.02
N GLU A 67 -24.13 -21.62 -0.80
CA GLU A 67 -23.67 -22.96 -0.40
C GLU A 67 -22.16 -22.98 -0.11
N LEU A 68 -21.35 -22.27 -0.91
CA LEU A 68 -19.91 -22.16 -0.70
C LEU A 68 -19.58 -21.51 0.65
N LEU A 69 -20.26 -20.41 0.98
CA LEU A 69 -20.07 -19.71 2.25
C LEU A 69 -20.45 -20.61 3.43
N GLU A 70 -21.66 -21.18 3.43
CA GLU A 70 -22.15 -22.01 4.53
C GLU A 70 -21.29 -23.27 4.74
N ARG A 71 -20.89 -23.93 3.64
CA ARG A 71 -20.03 -25.13 3.72
C ARG A 71 -18.69 -24.84 4.39
N ASN A 72 -18.15 -23.64 4.16
CA ASN A 72 -16.86 -23.22 4.71
C ASN A 72 -17.02 -22.51 6.07
N GLY A 73 -18.22 -22.45 6.66
CA GLY A 73 -18.49 -21.70 7.88
C GLY A 73 -18.25 -20.20 7.74
N SER A 74 -18.29 -19.68 6.52
CA SER A 74 -18.12 -18.27 6.18
C SER A 74 -19.48 -17.60 5.99
N TYR A 75 -19.52 -16.27 6.08
CA TYR A 75 -20.72 -15.50 5.76
C TYR A 75 -20.34 -14.19 5.08
N CYS A 76 -21.33 -13.49 4.50
CA CYS A 76 -21.11 -12.17 3.95
C CYS A 76 -22.19 -11.19 4.37
N GLN A 77 -21.85 -9.91 4.32
CA GLN A 77 -22.75 -8.78 4.53
C GLN A 77 -22.38 -7.64 3.58
N ALA A 78 -23.29 -6.70 3.36
CA ALA A 78 -22.95 -5.44 2.69
C ALA A 78 -21.81 -4.74 3.43
N GLU A 79 -20.88 -4.11 2.71
CA GLU A 79 -19.85 -3.31 3.37
C GLU A 79 -20.51 -2.12 4.09
N PRO A 80 -20.26 -1.94 5.40
CA PRO A 80 -20.76 -0.78 6.13
C PRO A 80 -20.19 0.53 5.58
N GLU A 81 -20.98 1.59 5.64
CA GLU A 81 -20.50 2.93 5.33
C GLU A 81 -19.36 3.36 6.26
N ILE A 82 -18.43 4.15 5.72
CA ILE A 82 -17.32 4.71 6.47
C ILE A 82 -17.69 6.12 6.89
N MET A 83 -17.73 6.33 8.21
CA MET A 83 -18.06 7.62 8.82
C MET A 83 -16.82 8.44 9.23
N GLY A 84 -15.62 7.93 8.98
CA GLY A 84 -14.36 8.62 9.26
C GLY A 84 -13.90 9.47 8.07
N ASP A 85 -13.02 10.42 8.37
CA ASP A 85 -12.43 11.36 7.40
C ASP A 85 -11.26 10.72 6.62
N GLU A 86 -10.80 9.54 7.03
CA GLU A 86 -9.69 8.83 6.42
C GLU A 86 -9.93 7.31 6.42
N ALA A 87 -9.41 6.63 5.40
CA ALA A 87 -9.46 5.18 5.28
C ALA A 87 -8.34 4.66 4.37
N ALA A 88 -7.89 3.44 4.65
CA ALA A 88 -6.92 2.77 3.80
C ALA A 88 -7.29 1.31 3.53
N TRP A 89 -6.86 0.80 2.38
CA TRP A 89 -7.06 -0.58 1.97
C TRP A 89 -5.81 -1.15 1.31
N GLN A 90 -5.52 -2.42 1.58
CA GLN A 90 -4.70 -3.21 0.70
C GLN A 90 -5.55 -3.60 -0.52
N VAL A 91 -5.04 -3.29 -1.71
CA VAL A 91 -5.69 -3.57 -2.99
C VAL A 91 -5.01 -4.79 -3.62
N GLY A 92 -5.75 -5.88 -3.75
CA GLY A 92 -5.19 -7.14 -4.24
C GLY A 92 -4.12 -7.69 -3.30
N ARG A 93 -2.90 -7.91 -3.82
CA ARG A 93 -1.78 -8.49 -3.04
C ARG A 93 -0.56 -7.58 -2.96
N ASP A 94 -0.60 -6.46 -3.69
CA ASP A 94 0.60 -5.79 -4.16
C ASP A 94 0.46 -4.27 -4.22
N GLN A 95 -0.65 -3.71 -3.75
CA GLN A 95 -0.90 -2.27 -3.77
C GLN A 95 -1.65 -1.85 -2.51
N TYR A 96 -1.56 -0.57 -2.19
CA TYR A 96 -2.28 0.06 -1.08
C TYR A 96 -2.93 1.35 -1.57
N LEU A 97 -4.16 1.60 -1.14
CA LEU A 97 -4.87 2.84 -1.41
C LEU A 97 -5.19 3.51 -0.08
N ALA A 98 -4.74 4.75 0.08
CA ALA A 98 -5.08 5.62 1.19
C ALA A 98 -5.96 6.77 0.66
N ILE A 99 -7.05 7.08 1.36
CA ILE A 99 -7.98 8.16 1.01
C ILE A 99 -8.24 8.99 2.26
N GLN A 100 -8.26 10.31 2.10
CA GLN A 100 -8.64 11.27 3.12
C GLN A 100 -9.61 12.30 2.52
N THR A 101 -10.62 12.73 3.29
CA THR A 101 -11.53 13.81 2.89
C THR A 101 -10.81 15.16 2.90
N CYS A 102 -11.08 16.00 1.90
CA CYS A 102 -10.63 17.38 1.82
C CYS A 102 -11.82 18.33 1.55
N GLU A 103 -11.59 19.66 1.47
CA GLU A 103 -12.68 20.64 1.34
C GLU A 103 -13.54 20.43 0.08
N ASP A 104 -12.91 20.00 -1.02
CA ASP A 104 -13.53 19.87 -2.33
C ASP A 104 -13.75 18.40 -2.75
N GLY A 105 -13.54 17.43 -1.84
CA GLY A 105 -13.73 16.01 -2.14
C GLY A 105 -12.77 15.11 -1.35
N TYR A 106 -11.89 14.42 -2.07
CA TYR A 106 -11.02 13.39 -1.50
C TYR A 106 -9.60 13.45 -2.06
N ASP A 107 -8.61 13.51 -1.18
CA ASP A 107 -7.22 13.26 -1.53
C ASP A 107 -6.95 11.76 -1.46
N TYR A 108 -6.22 11.24 -2.45
CA TYR A 108 -5.85 9.83 -2.49
C TYR A 108 -4.37 9.64 -2.80
N THR A 109 -3.84 8.54 -2.30
CA THR A 109 -2.50 8.08 -2.66
C THR A 109 -2.52 6.58 -2.88
N LEU A 110 -2.01 6.16 -4.04
CA LEU A 110 -1.86 4.77 -4.43
C LEU A 110 -0.39 4.39 -4.31
N PHE A 111 -0.12 3.33 -3.55
CA PHE A 111 1.22 2.80 -3.33
C PHE A 111 1.40 1.40 -3.91
N ASP A 112 2.65 1.05 -4.22
CA ASP A 112 3.06 -0.32 -4.53
C ASP A 112 3.19 -1.19 -3.25
N LYS A 113 3.63 -2.44 -3.42
CA LYS A 113 3.77 -3.39 -2.30
C LYS A 113 4.90 -3.01 -1.33
N GLU A 114 5.83 -2.17 -1.77
CA GLU A 114 6.94 -1.61 -1.00
C GLU A 114 6.63 -0.21 -0.44
N PHE A 115 5.40 0.29 -0.58
CA PHE A 115 4.96 1.62 -0.16
C PHE A 115 5.58 2.79 -0.92
N HIS A 116 6.12 2.56 -2.12
CA HIS A 116 6.44 3.67 -3.03
C HIS A 116 5.16 4.22 -3.63
N GLU A 117 5.05 5.54 -3.70
CA GLU A 117 3.95 6.20 -4.38
C GLU A 117 3.97 5.86 -5.87
N ILE A 118 2.87 5.28 -6.34
CA ILE A 118 2.60 5.04 -7.76
C ILE A 118 1.95 6.29 -8.36
N ASP A 119 0.93 6.80 -7.65
CA ASP A 119 0.19 7.99 -8.05
C ASP A 119 -0.50 8.61 -6.83
N GLY A 120 -0.71 9.92 -6.89
CA GLY A 120 -1.39 10.70 -5.86
C GLY A 120 -2.17 11.85 -6.50
N GLY A 121 -3.36 12.13 -5.98
CA GLY A 121 -4.21 13.14 -6.56
C GLY A 121 -5.45 13.45 -5.75
N GLN A 122 -6.32 14.27 -6.33
CA GLN A 122 -7.56 14.73 -5.72
C GLN A 122 -8.74 14.34 -6.61
N LEU A 123 -9.78 13.79 -5.98
CA LEU A 123 -11.09 13.56 -6.58
C LEU A 123 -12.05 14.67 -6.12
N ASP A 124 -12.30 15.61 -7.03
CA ASP A 124 -13.14 16.80 -6.79
C ASP A 124 -14.64 16.46 -6.85
N ASN A 125 -15.13 15.70 -5.88
CA ASN A 125 -16.54 15.37 -5.76
C ASN A 125 -16.93 15.10 -4.29
N PRO A 126 -17.29 16.15 -3.53
CA PRO A 126 -17.58 16.03 -2.10
C PRO A 126 -18.93 15.35 -1.82
N GLU A 127 -19.76 15.18 -2.84
CA GLU A 127 -21.08 14.53 -2.72
C GLU A 127 -20.97 13.00 -2.69
N LEU A 128 -19.83 12.42 -3.10
CA LEU A 128 -19.60 10.98 -3.01
C LEU A 128 -19.39 10.58 -1.56
N SER A 129 -19.85 9.38 -1.21
CA SER A 129 -19.37 8.70 -0.01
C SER A 129 -17.95 8.18 -0.18
N MET A 130 -17.24 7.92 0.92
CA MET A 130 -15.90 7.33 0.92
C MET A 130 -15.82 6.02 0.09
N LEU A 131 -16.87 5.19 0.13
CA LEU A 131 -16.91 3.93 -0.63
C LEU A 131 -17.06 4.17 -2.14
N GLU A 132 -17.83 5.19 -2.53
CA GLU A 132 -18.00 5.59 -3.94
C GLU A 132 -16.73 6.26 -4.48
N ALA A 133 -16.12 7.16 -3.69
CA ALA A 133 -14.82 7.76 -4.02
C ALA A 133 -13.76 6.68 -4.25
N ARG A 134 -13.66 5.70 -3.35
CA ARG A 134 -12.78 4.53 -3.52
C ARG A 134 -13.09 3.77 -4.81
N ALA A 135 -14.36 3.53 -5.12
CA ALA A 135 -14.76 2.80 -6.32
C ALA A 135 -14.36 3.55 -7.61
N GLU A 136 -14.54 4.88 -7.63
CA GLU A 136 -14.17 5.74 -8.75
C GLU A 136 -12.66 5.78 -8.97
N ILE A 137 -11.89 5.99 -7.89
CA ILE A 137 -10.42 5.98 -7.92
C ILE A 137 -9.92 4.63 -8.46
N LEU A 138 -10.37 3.51 -7.86
CA LEU A 138 -9.95 2.18 -8.31
C LEU A 138 -10.34 1.89 -9.76
N ALA A 139 -11.49 2.39 -10.24
CA ALA A 139 -11.89 2.24 -11.64
C ALA A 139 -10.96 3.02 -12.58
N GLY A 140 -10.47 4.20 -12.18
CA GLY A 140 -9.48 4.99 -12.92
C GLY A 140 -8.18 4.22 -13.20
N PHE A 141 -7.77 3.36 -12.26
CA PHE A 141 -6.57 2.52 -12.38
C PHE A 141 -6.84 1.10 -12.93
N GLY A 142 -8.10 0.75 -13.24
CA GLY A 142 -8.45 -0.61 -13.65
C GLY A 142 -8.35 -1.65 -12.53
N LEU A 143 -8.49 -1.21 -11.28
CA LEU A 143 -8.39 -2.00 -10.05
C LEU A 143 -9.75 -2.28 -9.39
N GLN A 144 -10.86 -1.84 -9.99
CA GLN A 144 -12.20 -1.88 -9.41
C GLN A 144 -12.73 -3.28 -9.06
N MET A 145 -12.20 -4.35 -9.67
CA MET A 145 -12.58 -5.73 -9.35
C MET A 145 -11.59 -6.46 -8.42
N ARG A 146 -10.53 -5.76 -7.96
CA ARG A 146 -9.57 -6.32 -7.00
C ARG A 146 -10.24 -6.49 -5.63
N GLU A 147 -9.84 -7.55 -4.94
CA GLU A 147 -10.23 -7.76 -3.53
C GLU A 147 -9.54 -6.72 -2.66
N LEU A 148 -10.21 -6.28 -1.60
CA LEU A 148 -9.68 -5.28 -0.68
C LEU A 148 -9.61 -5.85 0.74
N ARG A 149 -8.64 -5.36 1.52
CA ARG A 149 -8.58 -5.58 2.96
C ARG A 149 -8.42 -4.24 3.65
N VAL A 150 -9.24 -3.97 4.66
CA VAL A 150 -9.12 -2.75 5.45
C VAL A 150 -7.72 -2.69 6.08
N GLN A 151 -7.11 -1.53 6.03
CA GLN A 151 -5.84 -1.20 6.69
C GLN A 151 -6.07 -0.01 7.62
N VAL A 152 -5.16 0.19 8.57
CA VAL A 152 -5.12 1.40 9.37
C VAL A 152 -4.43 2.48 8.54
N TYR A 153 -5.10 3.61 8.32
CA TYR A 153 -4.58 4.72 7.50
C TYR A 153 -3.22 5.20 8.00
N GLU A 154 -3.12 5.53 9.29
CA GLU A 154 -1.88 5.97 9.94
C GLU A 154 -0.71 4.99 9.70
N GLU A 155 -0.93 3.67 9.80
CA GLU A 155 0.13 2.68 9.58
C GLU A 155 0.59 2.60 8.11
N VAL A 156 -0.30 2.86 7.15
CA VAL A 156 0.07 2.89 5.73
C VAL A 156 0.91 4.13 5.45
N MET A 157 0.49 5.28 5.99
CA MET A 157 1.20 6.55 5.82
C MET A 157 2.57 6.54 6.51
N GLU A 158 2.67 5.98 7.73
CA GLU A 158 3.95 5.85 8.44
C GLU A 158 4.94 4.98 7.64
N LYS A 159 4.48 3.88 7.03
CA LYS A 159 5.33 3.04 6.17
C LYS A 159 5.81 3.78 4.93
N ALA A 160 4.92 4.55 4.29
CA ALA A 160 5.28 5.35 3.12
C ALA A 160 6.32 6.42 3.47
N GLU A 161 6.12 7.16 4.56
CA GLU A 161 7.09 8.17 5.04
C GLU A 161 8.44 7.53 5.39
N ALA A 162 8.44 6.37 6.04
CA ALA A 162 9.68 5.64 6.34
C ALA A 162 10.45 5.24 5.07
N VAL A 163 9.74 4.81 4.02
CA VAL A 163 10.33 4.44 2.72
C VAL A 163 10.88 5.69 2.01
N GLU A 164 10.13 6.79 2.01
CA GLU A 164 10.60 8.07 1.46
C GLU A 164 11.87 8.57 2.19
N ALA A 165 11.89 8.52 3.53
CA ALA A 165 13.04 8.92 4.32
C ALA A 165 14.28 8.05 4.05
N VAL A 166 14.09 6.74 3.85
CA VAL A 166 15.17 5.83 3.43
C VAL A 166 15.68 6.23 2.04
N ASN A 167 14.78 6.45 1.08
CA ASN A 167 15.15 6.83 -0.29
C ASN A 167 15.87 8.18 -0.35
N ALA A 168 15.42 9.18 0.40
CA ALA A 168 16.11 10.47 0.53
C ALA A 168 17.52 10.31 1.09
N SER A 169 17.68 9.50 2.15
CA SER A 169 18.99 9.20 2.74
C SER A 169 19.92 8.48 1.77
N LEU A 170 19.40 7.55 0.96
CA LEU A 170 20.19 6.85 -0.07
C LEU A 170 20.61 7.79 -1.20
N LEU A 171 19.73 8.70 -1.62
CA LEU A 171 20.04 9.70 -2.63
C LEU A 171 21.13 10.66 -2.14
N ASP A 172 21.08 11.08 -0.88
CA ASP A 172 22.11 11.93 -0.30
C ASP A 172 23.44 11.20 -0.13
N LEU A 173 23.42 9.91 0.21
CA LEU A 173 24.64 9.09 0.20
C LEU A 173 25.22 8.96 -1.22
N ALA A 174 24.39 8.77 -2.23
CA ALA A 174 24.83 8.70 -3.63
C ALA A 174 25.52 10.00 -4.08
N LYS A 175 24.94 11.16 -3.74
CA LYS A 175 25.57 12.47 -4.00
C LYS A 175 26.90 12.63 -3.29
N GLN A 176 27.01 12.17 -2.04
CA GLN A 176 28.25 12.27 -1.28
C GLN A 176 29.35 11.37 -1.84
N ILE A 177 29.01 10.15 -2.27
CA ILE A 177 29.96 9.24 -2.93
C ILE A 177 30.45 9.84 -4.26
N ASP A 178 29.53 10.37 -5.08
CA ASP A 178 29.87 11.05 -6.34
C ASP A 178 30.81 12.23 -6.11
N GLN A 179 30.44 13.13 -5.20
CA GLN A 179 31.22 14.32 -4.87
C GLN A 179 32.61 13.95 -4.32
N PHE A 180 32.68 12.95 -3.43
CA PHE A 180 33.95 12.48 -2.89
C PHE A 180 34.85 11.88 -3.96
N SER A 181 34.28 11.14 -4.93
CA SER A 181 35.05 10.58 -6.05
C SER A 181 35.69 11.68 -6.91
N ASP A 182 34.98 12.77 -7.17
CA ASP A 182 35.49 13.92 -7.94
C ASP A 182 36.55 14.70 -7.18
N GLU A 183 36.39 14.85 -5.85
CA GLU A 183 37.35 15.55 -5.00
C GLU A 183 38.65 14.76 -4.80
N TYR A 184 38.57 13.42 -4.71
CA TYR A 184 39.72 12.55 -4.50
C TYR A 184 40.60 12.44 -5.74
N ASP A 185 40.00 12.15 -6.90
CA ASP A 185 40.71 12.11 -8.18
C ASP A 185 39.87 12.72 -9.30
N HIS A 186 39.94 14.04 -9.42
CA HIS A 186 39.21 14.80 -10.43
C HIS A 186 39.52 14.34 -11.87
N TYR A 187 40.77 13.96 -12.16
CA TYR A 187 41.15 13.59 -13.53
C TYR A 187 40.59 12.22 -13.89
N GLU A 188 40.71 11.23 -13.01
CA GLU A 188 40.13 9.91 -13.24
C GLU A 188 38.59 9.96 -13.26
N TYR A 189 37.99 10.78 -12.38
CA TYR A 189 36.55 11.00 -12.37
C TYR A 189 36.07 11.62 -13.69
N ALA A 190 36.72 12.67 -14.17
CA ALA A 190 36.35 13.35 -15.42
C ALA A 190 36.51 12.47 -16.66
N ASP A 191 37.39 11.47 -16.63
CA ASP A 191 37.55 10.49 -17.71
C ASP A 191 36.44 9.42 -17.72
N ARG A 192 35.82 9.15 -16.57
CA ARG A 192 34.78 8.12 -16.40
C ARG A 192 33.37 8.69 -16.41
N VAL A 193 33.18 9.91 -15.91
CA VAL A 193 31.87 10.51 -15.65
C VAL A 193 31.64 11.71 -16.58
N ASP A 194 30.85 11.47 -17.62
CA ASP A 194 30.45 12.51 -18.57
C ASP A 194 29.39 13.47 -18.00
N ASP A 195 28.43 12.94 -17.23
CA ASP A 195 27.35 13.70 -16.60
C ASP A 195 27.16 13.29 -15.13
N LYS A 196 27.42 14.24 -14.24
CA LYS A 196 27.30 14.03 -12.78
C LYS A 196 25.90 13.57 -12.37
N LYS A 197 24.85 14.12 -12.99
CA LYS A 197 23.48 13.76 -12.61
C LYS A 197 23.18 12.30 -12.94
N SER A 198 23.58 11.84 -14.13
CA SER A 198 23.44 10.45 -14.55
C SER A 198 24.24 9.52 -13.64
N ASN A 199 25.48 9.88 -13.28
CA ASN A 199 26.29 9.08 -12.36
C ASN A 199 25.66 8.97 -10.95
N ILE A 200 25.13 10.07 -10.40
CA ILE A 200 24.42 10.04 -9.11
C ILE A 200 23.19 9.12 -9.18
N VAL A 201 22.44 9.13 -10.29
CA VAL A 201 21.29 8.25 -10.50
C VAL A 201 21.73 6.79 -10.57
N GLU A 202 22.83 6.48 -11.25
CA GLU A 202 23.41 5.14 -11.31
C GLU A 202 23.84 4.64 -9.92
N ILE A 203 24.56 5.48 -9.16
CA ILE A 203 24.94 5.17 -7.78
C ILE A 203 23.71 4.90 -6.94
N TYR A 204 22.72 5.80 -6.95
CA TYR A 204 21.47 5.62 -6.22
C TYR A 204 20.74 4.32 -6.59
N HIS A 205 20.67 3.98 -7.88
CA HIS A 205 20.08 2.74 -8.35
C HIS A 205 20.86 1.50 -7.83
N ASP A 206 22.18 1.55 -7.80
CA ASP A 206 22.96 0.45 -7.23
C ASP A 206 22.80 0.34 -5.72
N LEU A 207 22.72 1.45 -5.00
CA LEU A 207 22.46 1.46 -3.56
C LEU A 207 21.09 0.84 -3.21
N THR A 208 20.04 1.23 -3.93
CA THR A 208 18.67 0.71 -3.73
C THR A 208 18.55 -0.78 -4.05
N ASN A 209 19.33 -1.27 -5.01
CA ASN A 209 19.38 -2.70 -5.35
C ASN A 209 20.32 -3.53 -4.45
N GLY A 210 21.11 -2.88 -3.60
CA GLY A 210 22.10 -3.53 -2.73
C GLY A 210 23.43 -3.87 -3.44
N ASN A 211 23.67 -3.30 -4.62
CA ASN A 211 24.92 -3.45 -5.39
C ASN A 211 26.01 -2.49 -4.87
N THR A 212 26.35 -2.58 -3.59
CA THR A 212 27.24 -1.59 -2.94
C THR A 212 28.72 -1.92 -2.96
N ALA A 213 29.08 -3.13 -3.42
CA ALA A 213 30.46 -3.60 -3.44
C ALA A 213 31.43 -2.65 -4.20
N PRO A 214 31.09 -2.12 -5.40
CA PRO A 214 32.01 -1.24 -6.13
C PRO A 214 32.37 0.02 -5.35
N TYR A 215 31.39 0.64 -4.67
CA TYR A 215 31.61 1.85 -3.89
C TYR A 215 32.35 1.56 -2.59
N ARG A 216 32.08 0.41 -1.97
CA ARG A 216 32.77 -0.04 -0.76
C ARG A 216 34.25 -0.29 -1.03
N ASP A 217 34.56 -0.99 -2.12
CA ASP A 217 35.92 -1.31 -2.54
C ASP A 217 36.69 -0.02 -2.88
N PHE A 218 36.06 0.92 -3.59
CA PHE A 218 36.63 2.25 -3.85
C PHE A 218 36.98 2.98 -2.54
N LEU A 219 36.02 3.11 -1.61
CA LEU A 219 36.25 3.80 -0.33
C LEU A 219 37.33 3.11 0.51
N GLU A 220 37.39 1.78 0.49
CA GLU A 220 38.41 0.99 1.20
C GLU A 220 39.80 1.21 0.60
N GLN A 221 39.91 1.23 -0.73
CA GLN A 221 41.15 1.58 -1.42
C GLN A 221 41.63 2.98 -1.04
N VAL A 222 40.74 3.98 -1.03
CA VAL A 222 41.09 5.35 -0.64
C VAL A 222 41.59 5.43 0.81
N ILE A 223 41.01 4.64 1.72
CA ILE A 223 41.45 4.55 3.12
C ILE A 223 42.87 3.98 3.22
N GLU A 224 43.23 3.01 2.37
CA GLU A 224 44.54 2.35 2.38
C GLU A 224 45.63 3.18 1.68
N ASP A 225 45.28 3.85 0.58
CA ASP A 225 46.24 4.52 -0.31
C ASP A 225 46.50 5.99 0.06
N SER A 226 45.59 6.65 0.80
CA SER A 226 45.72 8.08 1.12
C SER A 226 46.50 8.34 2.40
N ASP A 227 47.50 9.23 2.32
CA ASP A 227 48.23 9.76 3.49
C ASP A 227 47.48 10.96 4.15
N GLU A 228 46.44 11.49 3.51
CA GLU A 228 45.69 12.64 4.01
C GLU A 228 44.62 12.21 5.02
N ILE A 229 44.83 12.57 6.29
CA ILE A 229 43.94 12.22 7.41
C ILE A 229 42.48 12.63 7.15
N SER A 230 42.25 13.81 6.56
CA SER A 230 40.91 14.29 6.22
C SER A 230 40.21 13.42 5.19
N VAL A 231 40.93 12.98 4.15
CA VAL A 231 40.40 12.11 3.10
C VAL A 231 40.07 10.73 3.66
N VAL A 232 40.98 10.15 4.46
CA VAL A 232 40.76 8.86 5.12
C VAL A 232 39.56 8.91 6.06
N GLN A 233 39.38 10.01 6.81
CA GLN A 233 38.21 10.19 7.68
C GLN A 233 36.91 10.28 6.89
N ALA A 234 36.88 11.06 5.80
CA ALA A 234 35.71 11.18 4.94
C ALA A 234 35.34 9.83 4.30
N ALA A 235 36.31 9.11 3.73
CA ALA A 235 36.09 7.78 3.15
C ALA A 235 35.58 6.77 4.19
N THR A 236 36.13 6.79 5.41
CA THR A 236 35.68 5.95 6.52
C THR A 236 34.24 6.27 6.93
N GLN A 237 33.86 7.54 6.96
CA GLN A 237 32.49 7.94 7.26
C GLN A 237 31.52 7.42 6.20
N LEU A 238 31.82 7.67 4.92
CA LEU A 238 30.97 7.21 3.80
C LEU A 238 30.83 5.69 3.77
N LYS A 239 31.91 4.96 4.04
CA LYS A 239 31.87 3.49 4.12
C LYS A 239 30.95 3.00 5.24
N ASN A 240 31.01 3.64 6.42
CA ASN A 240 30.12 3.31 7.53
C ASN A 240 28.65 3.65 7.23
N GLU A 241 28.38 4.75 6.53
CA GLU A 241 27.02 5.13 6.10
C GLU A 241 26.47 4.14 5.06
N LEU A 242 27.30 3.74 4.10
CA LEU A 242 27.00 2.69 3.12
C LEU A 242 26.67 1.36 3.80
N ASP A 243 27.48 0.94 4.77
CA ASP A 243 27.25 -0.29 5.51
C ASP A 243 25.95 -0.27 6.31
N LYS A 244 25.63 0.86 6.95
CA LYS A 244 24.35 1.04 7.66
C LYS A 244 23.16 1.01 6.71
N ALA A 245 23.30 1.61 5.53
CA ALA A 245 22.25 1.61 4.51
C ALA A 245 21.95 0.20 3.99
N VAL A 246 23.00 -0.63 3.84
CA VAL A 246 22.89 -2.03 3.38
C VAL A 246 22.48 -2.99 4.51
N SER A 247 22.84 -2.69 5.76
CA SER A 247 22.48 -3.52 6.92
C SER A 247 21.07 -3.28 7.42
N ARG A 248 20.38 -2.20 6.99
CA ARG A 248 18.93 -2.09 7.17
C ARG A 248 18.34 -3.28 6.41
N PRO A 249 17.89 -4.32 7.10
CA PRO A 249 17.50 -5.53 6.40
C PRO A 249 16.34 -5.17 5.47
N LYS A 250 16.14 -5.93 4.40
CA LYS A 250 14.83 -6.09 3.76
C LYS A 250 13.80 -6.74 4.72
N GLU A 251 14.01 -6.64 6.04
CA GLU A 251 12.98 -6.76 7.05
C GLU A 251 12.13 -5.52 6.84
N SER A 252 11.11 -5.75 6.03
CA SER A 252 9.97 -4.88 5.87
C SER A 252 9.76 -4.03 7.12
N VAL A 253 9.54 -2.74 6.96
CA VAL A 253 9.10 -1.82 8.01
C VAL A 253 8.00 -2.46 8.91
N ILE A 254 7.25 -3.42 8.35
CA ILE A 254 6.32 -4.35 9.03
C ILE A 254 6.94 -5.15 10.22
N ASP A 255 8.17 -5.66 10.12
CA ASP A 255 8.82 -6.42 11.21
C ASP A 255 9.33 -5.48 12.33
N GLN A 256 9.65 -4.22 12.03
CA GLN A 256 9.91 -3.19 13.04
C GLN A 256 8.61 -2.75 13.74
N LEU A 257 7.50 -2.62 13.00
CA LEU A 257 6.17 -2.34 13.56
C LEU A 257 5.62 -3.49 14.42
N LYS A 258 5.94 -4.76 14.09
CA LYS A 258 5.61 -5.91 14.96
C LYS A 258 6.31 -5.86 16.32
N GLN A 259 7.47 -5.21 16.43
CA GLN A 259 8.14 -5.01 17.72
C GLN A 259 7.47 -3.88 18.52
N ILE A 260 6.83 -2.91 17.85
CA ILE A 260 6.07 -1.82 18.49
C ILE A 260 4.67 -2.30 18.92
N SER A 261 4.03 -3.18 18.14
CA SER A 261 2.74 -3.81 18.51
C SER A 261 2.87 -4.93 19.55
N GLY A 262 4.09 -5.19 20.04
CA GLY A 262 4.42 -6.16 21.06
C GLY A 262 4.19 -5.68 22.49
N GLN A 263 3.13 -4.89 22.77
CA GLN A 263 2.63 -4.69 24.12
C GLN A 263 1.11 -4.90 24.17
N THR A 264 0.77 -6.03 24.79
CA THR A 264 -0.53 -6.44 25.29
C THR A 264 -1.51 -5.31 25.63
N VAL A 265 -2.62 -5.32 24.89
CA VAL A 265 -4.00 -4.94 25.27
C VAL A 265 -4.21 -4.58 26.75
N PRO A 266 -4.68 -3.36 27.07
CA PRO A 266 -5.55 -3.17 28.21
C PRO A 266 -6.98 -3.53 27.79
N SER A 267 -7.47 -4.60 28.40
CA SER A 267 -8.89 -4.96 28.41
C SER A 267 -9.75 -3.87 29.06
N LYS A 268 -10.99 -3.76 28.56
CA LYS A 268 -12.20 -3.09 29.09
C LYS A 268 -12.41 -1.63 28.68
N MET A 269 -13.31 -1.44 27.71
CA MET A 269 -14.39 -0.47 27.89
C MET A 269 -15.74 -1.17 27.79
N SER A 270 -16.38 -1.28 28.94
CA SER A 270 -17.79 -1.61 29.10
C SER A 270 -18.64 -0.43 28.61
N HIS A 271 -19.28 -0.56 27.46
CA HIS A 271 -20.44 0.27 27.14
C HIS A 271 -21.72 -0.50 27.49
N SER A 272 -22.33 -0.07 28.60
CA SER A 272 -23.69 -0.42 28.98
C SER A 272 -24.64 0.10 27.90
N PHE A 273 -25.21 -0.81 27.11
CA PHE A 273 -26.45 -0.54 26.40
C PHE A 273 -27.58 -0.50 27.43
N LYS A 274 -28.22 0.65 27.59
CA LYS A 274 -29.54 0.75 28.22
C LYS A 274 -30.58 0.34 27.17
N GLU A 275 -31.34 -0.70 27.47
CA GLU A 275 -32.59 -1.00 26.77
C GLU A 275 -33.59 0.16 26.97
N PRO A 276 -34.35 0.55 25.93
CA PRO A 276 -35.54 1.38 26.12
C PRO A 276 -36.70 0.51 26.61
N GLU A 277 -37.26 0.88 27.77
CA GLU A 277 -38.46 0.29 28.36
C GLU A 277 -39.65 0.30 27.37
N ARG A 278 -40.35 -0.82 27.30
CA ARG A 278 -41.76 -0.92 26.93
C ARG A 278 -42.52 -1.64 28.03
#